data_AF-A0ABD6XTC5-F1
#
_entry.id   AF-A0ABD6XTC5-F1
#
_cell.length_a   1.000
_cell.length_b   1.000
_cell.length_c   1.000
_cell.angle_alpha   90.00
_cell.angle_beta   90.00
_cell.angle_gamma   90.00
#
_symmetry.space_group_name_H-M   'P 1'
#
loop_
_entity.id
_entity.type
_entity.pdbx_description
1 polymer ?
#
loop_
_entity_poly.entity_id
_entity_poly.type
_entity_poly.pdbx_seq_one_letter_code
_entity_poly.pdbx_strand_id
1 'polypeptide(L)'
;MVKVSADNFEEVLKNQRGIIFFKDYWRRGNESFLNRSGDHIDLWNGDRLTTKLSYLRIQWGLNVDGLWSSFANAKEIWFWKVI
;
A
#
# COMPACT_ATOMS: atom_id res chain seq x y z
N MET A 1 10.84 10.50 -7.41
CA MET A 1 10.21 9.21 -7.05
C MET A 1 11.21 8.42 -6.25
N VAL A 2 10.79 7.86 -5.11
CA VAL A 2 11.62 6.95 -4.29
C VAL A 2 10.89 5.63 -4.13
N LYS A 3 11.63 4.52 -4.18
CA LYS A 3 11.10 3.21 -3.79
C LYS A 3 11.29 3.04 -2.30
N VAL A 4 10.27 2.54 -1.62
CA VAL A 4 10.29 2.24 -0.19
C VAL A 4 9.86 0.80 0.05
N SER A 5 10.34 0.22 1.14
CA SER A 5 10.03 -1.16 1.46
C SER A 5 8.64 -1.28 2.08
N ALA A 6 7.94 -2.35 1.75
CA ALA A 6 6.56 -2.55 2.19
C ALA A 6 6.42 -2.79 3.70
N ASP A 7 7.48 -3.26 4.35
CA ASP A 7 7.55 -3.50 5.78
C ASP A 7 7.74 -2.24 6.63
N ASN A 8 8.29 -1.16 6.06
CA ASN A 8 8.64 0.05 6.84
C ASN A 8 8.27 1.38 6.18
N PHE A 9 7.48 1.39 5.10
CA PHE A 9 7.17 2.63 4.37
C PHE A 9 6.52 3.71 5.24
N GLU A 10 5.67 3.35 6.20
CA GLU A 10 4.99 4.31 7.08
C GLU A 10 6.00 5.07 7.96
N GLU A 11 7.01 4.38 8.46
CA GLU A 11 8.09 4.98 9.25
C GLU A 11 8.97 5.87 8.37
N VAL A 12 9.38 5.36 7.21
CA VAL A 12 10.24 6.09 6.26
C VAL A 12 9.57 7.36 5.72
N LEU A 13 8.27 7.31 5.47
CA LEU A 13 7.49 8.41 4.89
C LEU A 13 6.82 9.28 5.95
N LYS A 14 7.10 9.06 7.24
CA LYS A 14 6.53 9.85 8.32
C LYS A 14 6.80 11.34 8.10
N ASN A 15 5.78 12.17 8.30
CA ASN A 15 5.79 13.63 8.05
C ASN A 15 6.02 14.05 6.58
N GLN A 16 6.18 13.11 5.64
CA GLN A 16 6.24 13.44 4.21
C GLN A 16 4.84 13.46 3.62
N ARG A 17 4.59 14.33 2.64
CA ARG A 17 3.29 14.39 1.93
C ARG A 17 3.51 14.09 0.47
N GLY A 18 2.58 13.39 -0.14
CA GLY A 18 2.76 13.03 -1.54
C GLY A 18 1.77 12.03 -2.09
N ILE A 19 2.09 11.53 -3.28
CA ILE A 19 1.40 10.45 -3.94
C ILE A 19 2.14 9.16 -3.62
N ILE A 20 1.41 8.08 -3.33
CA ILE A 20 1.97 6.76 -3.04
C ILE A 20 1.31 5.70 -3.91
N PHE A 21 2.12 4.79 -4.44
CA PHE A 21 1.70 3.70 -5.31
C PHE A 21 2.17 2.36 -4.75
N PHE A 22 1.30 1.36 -4.77
CA PHE A 22 1.55 0.00 -4.31
C PHE A 22 1.40 -0.96 -5.48
N LYS A 23 2.50 -1.59 -5.88
CA LYS A 23 2.55 -2.53 -7.00
C LYS A 23 2.21 -3.96 -6.58
N ASP A 24 1.41 -4.66 -7.38
CA ASP A 24 1.03 -6.07 -7.21
C ASP A 24 0.51 -6.37 -5.78
N TYR A 25 -0.17 -5.38 -5.21
CA TYR A 25 -0.70 -5.37 -3.85
C TYR A 25 -1.86 -6.36 -3.69
N TRP A 26 -2.86 -6.30 -4.57
CA TRP A 26 -4.08 -7.10 -4.46
C TRP A 26 -4.14 -8.22 -5.49
N ARG A 27 -4.75 -9.33 -5.09
CA ARG A 27 -4.93 -10.53 -5.91
C ARG A 27 -6.23 -10.42 -6.70
N ARG A 28 -6.18 -10.57 -8.02
CA ARG A 28 -7.39 -10.62 -8.86
C ARG A 28 -7.81 -12.07 -9.07
N GLY A 29 -9.08 -12.40 -8.81
CA GLY A 29 -9.63 -13.75 -9.03
C GLY A 29 -8.77 -14.86 -8.40
N ASN A 30 -8.29 -15.78 -9.22
CA ASN A 30 -7.47 -16.93 -8.80
C ASN A 30 -5.96 -16.74 -9.01
N GLU A 31 -5.48 -15.49 -9.11
CA GLU A 31 -4.04 -15.23 -9.19
C GLU A 31 -3.29 -15.84 -7.99
N SER A 32 -2.09 -16.35 -8.23
CA SER A 32 -1.15 -16.76 -7.16
C SER A 32 -0.42 -15.54 -6.61
N PHE A 33 0.17 -15.66 -5.41
CA PHE A 33 0.96 -14.56 -4.82
C PHE A 33 2.05 -14.03 -5.76
N LEU A 34 2.71 -14.93 -6.50
CA LEU A 34 3.76 -14.60 -7.48
C LEU A 34 3.20 -13.84 -8.69
N ASN A 35 1.96 -14.13 -9.10
CA ASN A 35 1.34 -13.61 -10.31
C ASN A 35 0.26 -12.53 -10.04
N ARG A 36 0.25 -11.92 -8.85
CA ARG A 36 -0.68 -10.83 -8.53
C ARG A 36 -0.43 -9.63 -9.45
N SER A 37 -1.50 -9.04 -9.97
CA SER A 37 -1.44 -7.89 -10.89
C SER A 37 -2.15 -6.64 -10.35
N GLY A 38 -2.74 -6.72 -9.16
CA GLY A 38 -3.55 -5.65 -8.64
C GLY A 38 -2.75 -4.53 -7.99
N ASP A 39 -2.71 -3.36 -8.63
CA ASP A 39 -2.07 -2.17 -8.07
C ASP A 39 -3.03 -1.27 -7.27
N HIS A 40 -2.49 -0.31 -6.50
CA HIS A 40 -3.23 0.76 -5.80
C HIS A 40 -2.46 2.07 -5.82
N ILE A 41 -3.14 3.22 -6.00
CA ILE A 41 -2.55 4.55 -5.89
C ILE A 41 -3.38 5.42 -4.94
N ASP A 42 -2.73 6.23 -4.13
CA ASP A 42 -3.39 7.04 -3.10
C ASP A 42 -2.58 8.31 -2.76
N LEU A 43 -3.15 9.17 -1.90
CA LEU A 43 -2.43 10.28 -1.30
C LEU A 43 -1.97 9.90 0.11
N TRP A 44 -0.73 10.26 0.43
CA TRP A 44 -0.12 10.11 1.74
C TRP A 44 0.03 11.49 2.40
N ASN A 45 -0.50 11.62 3.62
CA ASN A 45 -0.55 12.91 4.31
C ASN A 45 0.55 13.13 5.36
N GLY A 46 1.44 12.16 5.55
CA GLY A 46 2.49 12.16 6.58
C GLY A 46 2.29 11.09 7.64
N ASP A 47 1.06 10.60 7.81
CA ASP A 47 0.73 9.60 8.84
C ASP A 47 -0.17 8.48 8.29
N ARG A 48 -0.97 8.77 7.25
CA ARG A 48 -1.95 7.84 6.70
C ARG A 48 -2.34 8.16 5.26
N LEU A 49 -3.07 7.23 4.66
CA LEU A 49 -3.73 7.39 3.37
C LEU A 49 -5.04 8.18 3.48
N THR A 50 -5.53 8.71 2.35
CA THR A 50 -6.67 9.63 2.31
C THR A 50 -7.99 9.04 2.82
N THR A 51 -8.25 7.75 2.60
CA THR A 51 -9.52 7.11 3.00
C THR A 51 -9.38 6.41 4.35
N LYS A 52 -10.15 6.84 5.38
CA LYS A 52 -10.15 6.20 6.72
C LYS A 52 -10.53 4.72 6.68
N LEU A 53 -11.48 4.35 5.83
CA LEU A 53 -11.91 2.95 5.63
C LEU A 53 -10.84 2.12 4.92
N SER A 54 -10.16 2.66 3.90
CA SER A 54 -9.01 2.01 3.29
C SER A 54 -7.90 1.87 4.31
N TYR A 55 -7.49 2.95 4.98
CA TYR A 55 -6.47 2.93 6.02
C TYR A 55 -6.79 1.91 7.13
N LEU A 56 -8.02 1.84 7.65
CA LEU A 56 -8.42 0.84 8.65
C LEU A 56 -8.35 -0.60 8.10
N ARG A 57 -8.86 -0.80 6.87
CA ARG A 57 -8.82 -2.08 6.14
C ARG A 57 -7.38 -2.56 5.88
N ILE A 58 -6.46 -1.61 5.73
CA ILE A 58 -5.07 -1.80 5.39
C ILE A 58 -4.18 -2.02 6.62
N GLN A 59 -4.31 -1.14 7.62
CA GLN A 59 -3.46 -1.08 8.81
C GLN A 59 -3.69 -2.28 9.71
N TRP A 60 -4.92 -2.79 9.77
CA TRP A 60 -5.31 -3.82 10.74
C TRP A 60 -5.23 -5.24 10.20
N GLY A 61 -4.73 -5.43 8.97
CA GLY A 61 -4.52 -6.75 8.40
C GLY A 61 -5.74 -7.66 8.50
N LEU A 62 -6.95 -7.09 8.59
CA LEU A 62 -8.21 -7.83 8.55
C LEU A 62 -8.14 -8.56 7.23
N ASN A 63 -7.95 -9.88 7.24
CA ASN A 63 -7.60 -10.66 6.07
C ASN A 63 -8.09 -12.11 6.16
N VAL A 64 -9.37 -12.32 5.86
CA VAL A 64 -9.94 -13.62 5.49
C VAL A 64 -9.28 -14.07 4.18
N ASP A 65 -8.83 -15.32 4.08
CA ASP A 65 -8.16 -15.83 2.88
C ASP A 65 -9.00 -15.56 1.61
N GLY A 66 -8.45 -14.78 0.68
CA GLY A 66 -9.16 -14.31 -0.50
C GLY A 66 -10.02 -13.05 -0.32
N LEU A 67 -9.93 -12.36 0.82
CA LEU A 67 -10.79 -11.22 1.12
C LEU A 67 -10.01 -9.96 1.50
N TRP A 68 -8.70 -10.00 1.84
CA TRP A 68 -7.97 -8.77 2.13
C TRP A 68 -6.45 -8.84 1.84
N SER A 69 -5.73 -7.75 2.08
CA SER A 69 -4.29 -7.64 1.80
C SER A 69 -3.75 -6.51 2.68
N SER A 70 -2.74 -6.76 3.52
CA SER A 70 -1.93 -5.67 4.09
C SER A 70 -0.99 -5.14 2.99
N PHE A 71 -0.73 -3.83 2.91
CA PHE A 71 0.22 -3.26 1.93
C PHE A 71 1.64 -3.80 2.08
N ALA A 72 1.95 -4.45 3.21
CA ALA A 72 3.16 -5.26 3.39
C ALA A 72 3.34 -6.34 2.30
N ASN A 73 2.26 -6.70 1.58
CA ASN A 73 2.31 -7.66 0.48
C ASN A 73 2.51 -7.02 -0.90
N ALA A 74 2.61 -5.69 -1.00
CA ALA A 74 2.98 -5.02 -2.23
C ALA A 74 4.42 -5.41 -2.59
N LYS A 75 4.66 -5.77 -3.85
CA LYS A 75 6.02 -6.12 -4.29
C LYS A 75 6.93 -4.90 -4.35
N GLU A 76 6.35 -3.74 -4.65
CA GLU A 76 7.05 -2.48 -4.64
C GLU A 76 6.13 -1.37 -4.15
N ILE A 77 6.69 -0.38 -3.46
CA ILE A 77 5.99 0.86 -3.12
C ILE A 77 6.78 2.04 -3.66
N TRP A 78 6.12 2.92 -4.41
CA TRP A 78 6.73 4.10 -5.00
C TRP A 78 6.09 5.35 -4.41
N PHE A 79 6.92 6.34 -4.09
CA PHE A 79 6.48 7.58 -3.47
C PHE A 79 6.97 8.81 -4.25
N TRP A 80 6.08 9.77 -4.44
CA TRP A 80 6.36 11.09 -5.01
C TRP A 80 5.99 12.15 -4.00
N LYS A 81 7.01 12.77 -3.39
CA LYS A 81 6.81 13.89 -2.49
C LYS A 81 6.16 15.06 -3.23
N VAL A 82 5.14 15.64 -2.60
CA VAL A 82 4.49 16.90 -3.03
C VAL A 82 4.85 17.96 -1.99
N ILE A 83 5.30 19.12 -2.47
CA ILE A 83 5.78 20.25 -1.65
C ILE A 83 4.64 21.25 -1.46
#